data_AF-A0A7S0QUM0-F1
#
_entry.id   AF-A0A7S0QUM0-F1
#
_cell.length_a   1.000
_cell.length_b   1.000
_cell.length_c   1.000
_cell.angle_alpha   90.00
_cell.angle_beta   90.00
_cell.angle_gamma   90.00
#
_symmetry.space_group_name_H-M   'P 1'
#
loop_
_entity.id
_entity.type
_entity.pdbx_description
1 polymer ?
#
loop_
_entity_poly.entity_id
_entity_poly.type
_entity_poly.pdbx_seq_one_letter_code
_entity_poly.pdbx_strand_id
1 'polypeptide(L)'
;LCCVPFGAMFDRRMATERANLLGDVFRSILPLLHMLDDVPLGTLIEAVAGGDGSSFADCDISAIDLPESFQMLDRCALTTLCEVVLEMAERSPLLALLPETIEGIDRIEFVGALILYTMEEPCGLYRLLTHPLNVHGVRSKAALRCQLRYLKLLTVALQIVPKDCEYWYTGVIYRGVSTEGNAALQWKYENFKEAFKPGTQLVFAAPTSATKDSSIAGMFTKGIQFVFQ
;
A
#
# COMPACT_ATOMS: atom_id res chain seq x y z
N LEU A 1 8.80 -2.60 3.55
CA LEU A 1 7.56 -2.76 4.33
C LEU A 1 6.72 -3.78 3.60
N CYS A 2 6.83 -5.04 4.04
CA CYS A 2 6.08 -6.16 3.46
C CYS A 2 4.65 -6.12 4.00
N CYS A 3 3.71 -5.59 3.23
CA CYS A 3 2.32 -5.99 3.39
C CYS A 3 2.15 -7.30 2.60
N VAL A 4 2.14 -8.42 3.32
CA VAL A 4 1.54 -9.66 2.81
C VAL A 4 0.07 -9.33 2.53
N PRO A 5 -0.53 -9.74 1.39
CA PRO A 5 -1.96 -9.56 1.20
C PRO A 5 -2.70 -10.25 2.36
N PHE A 6 -3.39 -9.47 3.20
CA PHE A 6 -4.19 -10.01 4.31
C PHE A 6 -5.33 -10.92 3.83
N GLY A 7 -5.61 -10.94 2.52
CA GLY A 7 -6.53 -11.89 1.88
C GLY A 7 -6.14 -13.38 2.03
N ALA A 8 -4.87 -13.70 2.32
CA ALA A 8 -4.44 -15.08 2.55
C ALA A 8 -4.51 -15.53 4.03
N MET A 9 -4.85 -14.63 4.97
CA MET A 9 -4.89 -14.95 6.41
C MET A 9 -6.22 -15.57 6.90
N PHE A 10 -7.17 -15.85 5.99
CA PHE A 10 -8.41 -16.55 6.34
C PHE A 10 -8.43 -18.04 5.98
N ASP A 11 -7.29 -18.64 5.60
CA ASP A 11 -7.13 -20.10 5.56
C ASP A 11 -6.08 -20.55 6.60
N ARG A 12 -6.52 -21.37 7.57
CA ARG A 12 -5.84 -21.72 8.84
C ARG A 12 -4.53 -22.54 8.68
N ARG A 13 -3.89 -22.60 7.52
CA ARG A 13 -2.87 -23.63 7.22
C ARG A 13 -1.45 -23.19 6.89
N MET A 14 -1.10 -21.91 6.90
CA MET A 14 0.27 -21.49 6.55
C MET A 14 0.89 -20.53 7.57
N ALA A 15 0.88 -20.94 8.84
CA ALA A 15 1.80 -20.42 9.84
C ALA A 15 2.93 -21.43 9.99
N THR A 16 4.14 -21.12 9.53
CA THR A 16 5.46 -21.37 10.18
C THR A 16 6.57 -20.94 9.20
N GLU A 17 7.64 -20.35 9.75
CA GLU A 17 9.00 -20.16 9.17
C GLU A 17 9.43 -18.73 8.73
N ARG A 18 10.02 -18.03 9.72
CA ARG A 18 11.41 -17.49 9.81
C ARG A 18 12.03 -16.75 8.60
N ALA A 19 12.91 -15.74 8.68
CA ALA A 19 13.31 -14.69 9.62
C ALA A 19 14.51 -13.92 8.97
N ASN A 20 14.69 -12.62 9.31
CA ASN A 20 15.92 -11.78 9.35
C ASN A 20 16.35 -10.81 8.21
N LEU A 21 16.57 -9.52 8.60
CA LEU A 21 17.38 -8.32 8.11
C LEU A 21 16.94 -7.18 7.09
N LEU A 22 16.08 -6.17 7.36
CA LEU A 22 15.97 -5.00 6.44
C LEU A 22 15.86 -3.64 7.15
N GLY A 23 17.01 -2.99 7.23
CA GLY A 23 17.16 -1.58 7.60
C GLY A 23 17.30 -0.61 6.40
N ASP A 24 17.63 -1.07 5.18
CA ASP A 24 18.19 -0.14 4.18
C ASP A 24 17.48 -0.04 2.82
N VAL A 25 16.51 -0.91 2.49
CA VAL A 25 15.86 -0.90 1.15
C VAL A 25 14.68 0.07 1.04
N PHE A 26 14.14 0.61 2.15
CA PHE A 26 12.91 1.41 2.18
C PHE A 26 13.10 2.91 2.48
N ARG A 27 14.18 3.55 2.02
CA ARG A 27 14.28 5.04 2.05
C ARG A 27 13.38 5.75 1.02
N SER A 28 12.61 5.00 0.23
CA SER A 28 11.91 5.48 -0.99
C SER A 28 10.70 6.40 -0.76
N ILE A 29 10.29 6.66 0.49
CA ILE A 29 9.14 7.55 0.78
C ILE A 29 9.58 8.95 1.23
N LEU A 30 10.87 9.20 1.50
CA LEU A 30 11.36 10.46 2.11
C LEU A 30 10.80 11.77 1.49
N PRO A 31 10.70 11.94 0.17
CA PRO A 31 10.09 13.14 -0.42
C PRO A 31 8.57 13.25 -0.20
N LEU A 32 7.86 12.12 -0.09
CA LEU A 32 6.44 12.07 0.29
C LEU A 32 6.30 12.30 1.80
N LEU A 33 7.17 11.73 2.64
CA LEU A 33 7.15 11.90 4.10
C LEU A 33 7.25 13.37 4.51
N HIS A 34 8.13 14.16 3.87
CA HIS A 34 8.21 15.60 4.12
C HIS A 34 6.94 16.37 3.72
N MET A 35 6.13 15.85 2.78
CA MET A 35 4.82 16.43 2.46
C MET A 35 3.73 16.02 3.45
N LEU A 36 3.95 14.97 4.24
CA LEU A 36 2.99 14.46 5.22
C LEU A 36 3.10 15.17 6.57
N ASP A 37 4.20 15.88 6.84
CA ASP A 37 4.36 16.63 8.10
C ASP A 37 3.22 17.65 8.29
N ASP A 38 2.85 18.36 7.22
CA ASP A 38 1.75 19.35 7.22
C ASP A 38 0.34 18.75 7.09
N VAL A 39 0.23 17.43 6.88
CA VAL A 39 -1.07 16.75 6.70
C VAL A 39 -1.58 16.33 8.08
N PRO A 40 -2.80 16.71 8.50
CA PRO A 40 -3.32 16.24 9.77
C PRO A 40 -3.49 14.73 9.76
N LEU A 41 -3.05 14.07 10.84
CA LEU A 41 -3.40 12.68 11.11
C LEU A 41 -4.86 12.63 11.59
N GLY A 42 -5.62 11.64 11.16
CA GLY A 42 -7.03 11.48 11.49
C GLY A 42 -7.45 10.01 11.43
N THR A 43 -8.72 9.74 11.66
CA THR A 43 -9.28 8.37 11.61
C THR A 43 -9.29 7.82 10.19
N LEU A 44 -9.49 6.50 10.03
CA LEU A 44 -9.59 5.84 8.73
C LEU A 44 -10.72 6.44 7.89
N ILE A 45 -11.89 6.68 8.50
CA ILE A 45 -13.04 7.27 7.82
C ILE A 45 -12.71 8.70 7.36
N GLU A 46 -12.10 9.52 8.20
CA GLU A 46 -11.69 10.87 7.81
C GLU A 46 -10.65 10.85 6.68
N ALA A 47 -9.73 9.89 6.71
CA ALA A 47 -8.67 9.74 5.74
C ALA A 47 -9.13 9.21 4.38
N VAL A 48 -10.26 8.49 4.33
CA VAL A 48 -10.78 7.84 3.12
C VAL A 48 -12.02 8.56 2.58
N ALA A 49 -12.96 8.92 3.44
CA ALA A 49 -14.28 9.48 3.10
C ALA A 49 -14.42 10.99 3.43
N GLY A 50 -13.43 11.61 4.08
CA GLY A 50 -13.49 12.97 4.66
C GLY A 50 -13.85 14.14 3.71
N GLY A 51 -14.56 15.13 4.26
CA GLY A 51 -15.43 16.10 3.56
C GLY A 51 -14.88 17.44 3.04
N ASP A 52 -13.57 17.61 2.82
CA ASP A 52 -12.97 18.91 2.45
C ASP A 52 -12.16 18.89 1.14
N GLY A 53 -12.53 17.99 0.21
CA GLY A 53 -11.79 17.78 -1.03
C GLY A 53 -10.56 16.89 -0.86
N SER A 54 -10.54 16.09 0.21
CA SER A 54 -9.48 15.11 0.52
C SER A 54 -9.98 13.65 0.57
N SER A 55 -11.15 13.34 -0.01
CA SER A 55 -11.67 11.96 -0.07
C SER A 55 -11.29 11.26 -1.37
N PHE A 56 -11.20 9.93 -1.31
CA PHE A 56 -11.12 9.08 -2.50
C PHE A 56 -12.31 9.24 -3.44
N ALA A 57 -13.50 9.61 -2.95
CA ALA A 57 -14.65 9.92 -3.80
C ALA A 57 -14.44 11.17 -4.67
N ASP A 58 -13.52 12.06 -4.27
CA ASP A 58 -13.16 13.26 -5.03
C ASP A 58 -11.99 13.01 -6.00
N CYS A 59 -11.43 11.79 -6.04
CA CYS A 59 -10.40 11.43 -7.00
C CYS A 59 -10.98 11.43 -8.41
N ASP A 60 -10.37 12.20 -9.31
CA ASP A 60 -10.63 12.05 -10.74
C ASP A 60 -10.06 10.72 -11.23
N ILE A 61 -10.93 9.72 -11.30
CA ILE A 61 -10.60 8.37 -11.77
C ILE A 61 -10.69 8.22 -13.29
N SER A 62 -11.15 9.24 -14.03
CA SER A 62 -11.36 9.15 -15.47
C SER A 62 -10.07 8.92 -16.27
N ALA A 63 -8.93 9.33 -15.70
CA ALA A 63 -7.61 9.12 -16.26
C ALA A 63 -6.95 7.79 -15.84
N ILE A 64 -7.63 6.97 -15.04
CA ILE A 64 -7.13 5.70 -14.49
C ILE A 64 -8.01 4.58 -15.03
N ASP A 65 -7.41 3.62 -15.74
CA ASP A 65 -8.11 2.44 -16.24
C ASP A 65 -8.44 1.51 -15.07
N LEU A 66 -9.57 1.76 -14.42
CA LEU A 66 -10.03 1.04 -13.23
C LEU A 66 -11.23 0.13 -13.55
N PRO A 67 -11.35 -1.00 -12.84
CA PRO A 67 -12.56 -1.82 -12.89
C PRO A 67 -13.84 -1.02 -12.61
N GLU A 68 -14.97 -1.47 -13.16
CA GLU A 68 -16.28 -0.82 -12.95
C GLU A 68 -16.66 -0.67 -11.47
N SER A 69 -16.14 -1.53 -10.58
CA SER A 69 -16.34 -1.42 -9.13
C SER A 69 -15.88 -0.08 -8.53
N PHE A 70 -15.02 0.67 -9.21
CA PHE A 70 -14.60 2.01 -8.80
C PHE A 70 -15.60 3.12 -9.18
N GLN A 71 -16.53 2.86 -10.10
CA GLN A 71 -17.53 3.84 -10.52
C GLN A 71 -18.61 4.09 -9.45
N MET A 72 -18.71 3.22 -8.45
CA MET A 72 -19.67 3.32 -7.35
C MET A 72 -19.07 3.89 -6.03
N LEU A 73 -17.85 4.43 -6.08
CA LEU A 73 -17.17 4.97 -4.89
C LEU A 73 -17.70 6.37 -4.52
N ASP A 74 -18.87 6.40 -3.89
CA ASP A 74 -19.31 7.59 -3.16
C ASP A 74 -18.85 7.56 -1.70
N ARG A 75 -19.04 8.69 -1.01
CA ARG A 75 -18.63 8.83 0.40
C ARG A 75 -19.34 7.87 1.33
N CYS A 76 -20.60 7.51 1.04
CA CYS A 76 -21.37 6.58 1.84
C CYS A 76 -20.78 5.17 1.73
N ALA A 77 -20.54 4.71 0.49
CA ALA A 77 -19.90 3.43 0.21
C ALA A 77 -18.50 3.34 0.84
N LEU A 78 -17.71 4.42 0.76
CA LEU A 78 -16.39 4.48 1.40
C LEU A 78 -16.47 4.43 2.92
N THR A 79 -17.46 5.09 3.53
CA THR A 79 -17.67 5.05 4.99
C THR A 79 -18.03 3.64 5.44
N THR A 80 -19.00 3.01 4.77
CA THR A 80 -19.39 1.62 5.04
C THR A 80 -18.22 0.65 4.89
N LEU A 81 -17.39 0.84 3.85
CA LEU A 81 -16.19 0.03 3.66
C LEU A 81 -15.22 0.19 4.83
N CYS A 82 -15.00 1.42 5.30
CA CYS A 82 -14.14 1.67 6.45
C CYS A 82 -14.69 1.03 7.73
N GLU A 83 -16.00 1.11 7.97
CA GLU A 83 -16.65 0.46 9.12
C GLU A 83 -16.42 -1.06 9.11
N VAL A 84 -16.65 -1.72 7.97
CA VAL A 84 -16.39 -3.15 7.80
C VAL A 84 -14.90 -3.48 8.04
N VAL A 85 -14.00 -2.63 7.55
CA VAL A 85 -12.56 -2.79 7.77
C VAL A 85 -12.18 -2.64 9.25
N LEU A 86 -12.81 -1.71 9.97
CA LEU A 86 -12.57 -1.53 11.39
C LEU A 86 -13.08 -2.75 12.20
N GLU A 87 -14.23 -3.31 11.85
CA GLU A 87 -14.71 -4.58 12.43
C GLU A 87 -13.76 -5.75 12.17
N MET A 88 -13.12 -5.79 10.99
CA MET A 88 -12.07 -6.77 10.70
C MET A 88 -10.81 -6.50 11.53
N ALA A 89 -10.43 -5.22 11.67
CA ALA A 89 -9.26 -4.80 12.43
C ALA A 89 -9.37 -5.14 13.91
N GLU A 90 -10.55 -5.02 14.52
CA GLU A 90 -10.86 -5.43 15.90
C GLU A 90 -10.47 -6.88 16.22
N ARG A 91 -10.49 -7.75 15.20
CA ARG A 91 -10.19 -9.18 15.33
C ARG A 91 -8.72 -9.50 15.02
N SER A 92 -7.92 -8.49 14.68
CA SER A 92 -6.54 -8.68 14.27
C SER A 92 -5.62 -8.97 15.47
N PRO A 93 -4.78 -10.02 15.40
CA PRO A 93 -3.77 -10.27 16.43
C PRO A 93 -2.74 -9.13 16.55
N LEU A 94 -2.58 -8.33 15.50
CA LEU A 94 -1.67 -7.18 15.50
C LEU A 94 -2.03 -6.15 16.59
N LEU A 95 -3.31 -6.03 16.97
CA LEU A 95 -3.73 -5.10 18.03
C LEU A 95 -3.02 -5.35 19.36
N ALA A 96 -2.72 -6.61 19.68
CA ALA A 96 -2.02 -6.98 20.91
C ALA A 96 -0.58 -6.47 20.98
N LEU A 97 0.00 -6.10 19.83
CA LEU A 97 1.37 -5.62 19.71
C LEU A 97 1.47 -4.09 19.67
N LEU A 98 0.35 -3.39 19.57
CA LEU A 98 0.30 -1.94 19.38
C LEU A 98 -0.18 -1.24 20.67
N PRO A 99 0.34 -0.04 20.98
CA PRO A 99 -0.22 0.83 22.01
C PRO A 99 -1.71 1.07 21.76
N GLU A 100 -2.54 1.23 22.80
CA GLU A 100 -3.99 1.45 22.63
C GLU A 100 -4.31 2.69 21.77
N THR A 101 -3.48 3.73 21.88
CA THR A 101 -3.59 4.93 21.05
C THR A 101 -2.22 5.37 20.54
N ILE A 102 -2.19 5.94 19.33
CA ILE A 102 -1.02 6.58 18.72
C ILE A 102 -1.44 8.00 18.30
N GLU A 103 -0.78 9.03 18.83
CA GLU A 103 -1.11 10.43 18.57
C GLU A 103 -2.59 10.80 18.82
N GLY A 104 -3.23 10.11 19.78
CA GLY A 104 -4.64 10.31 20.12
C GLY A 104 -5.64 9.57 19.23
N ILE A 105 -5.18 8.77 18.26
CA ILE A 105 -5.99 7.92 17.40
C ILE A 105 -5.92 6.46 17.90
N ASP A 106 -7.04 5.75 17.88
CA ASP A 106 -7.11 4.34 18.29
C ASP A 106 -6.27 3.43 17.38
N ARG A 107 -5.56 2.45 17.94
CA ARG A 107 -4.77 1.46 17.18
C ARG A 107 -5.57 0.71 16.11
N ILE A 108 -6.88 0.54 16.29
CA ILE A 108 -7.76 -0.14 15.34
C ILE A 108 -7.73 0.58 13.98
N GLU A 109 -7.64 1.91 13.97
CA GLU A 109 -7.60 2.73 12.76
C GLU A 109 -6.36 2.42 11.90
N PHE A 110 -5.21 2.23 12.54
CA PHE A 110 -3.95 1.91 11.85
C PHE A 110 -3.94 0.49 11.30
N VAL A 111 -4.48 -0.47 12.06
CA VAL A 111 -4.68 -1.84 11.56
C VAL A 111 -5.68 -1.86 10.40
N GLY A 112 -6.77 -1.09 10.50
CA GLY A 112 -7.74 -0.90 9.44
C GLY A 112 -7.09 -0.34 8.18
N ALA A 113 -6.22 0.66 8.31
CA ALA A 113 -5.47 1.20 7.17
C ALA A 113 -4.62 0.11 6.46
N LEU A 114 -3.94 -0.76 7.22
CA LEU A 114 -3.18 -1.88 6.65
C LEU A 114 -4.07 -2.90 5.93
N ILE A 115 -5.22 -3.26 6.52
CA ILE A 115 -6.19 -4.17 5.93
C ILE A 115 -6.72 -3.59 4.62
N LEU A 116 -7.22 -2.35 4.65
CA LEU A 116 -7.79 -1.67 3.49
C LEU A 116 -6.80 -1.58 2.31
N TYR A 117 -5.52 -1.37 2.60
CA TYR A 117 -4.47 -1.32 1.57
C TYR A 117 -4.30 -2.68 0.84
N THR A 118 -4.69 -3.78 1.46
CA THR A 118 -4.50 -5.14 0.92
C THR A 118 -5.76 -5.80 0.38
N MET A 119 -6.91 -5.14 0.50
CA MET A 119 -8.17 -5.65 -0.04
C MET A 119 -8.19 -5.54 -1.56
N GLU A 120 -8.72 -6.56 -2.23
CA GLU A 120 -9.11 -6.49 -3.65
C GLU A 120 -10.62 -6.25 -3.79
N GLU A 121 -11.41 -6.84 -2.89
CA GLU A 121 -12.87 -6.75 -2.85
C GLU A 121 -13.34 -5.93 -1.64
N PRO A 122 -14.43 -5.15 -1.74
CA PRO A 122 -15.23 -4.91 -2.95
C PRO A 122 -14.56 -3.93 -3.94
N CYS A 123 -13.54 -3.20 -3.49
CA CYS A 123 -12.76 -2.31 -4.34
C CYS A 123 -11.30 -2.25 -3.85
N GLY A 124 -10.35 -2.53 -4.74
CA GLY A 124 -8.92 -2.46 -4.41
C GLY A 124 -8.39 -1.03 -4.33
N LEU A 125 -8.77 -0.27 -3.29
CA LEU A 125 -8.42 1.16 -3.16
C LEU A 125 -6.92 1.47 -3.30
N TYR A 126 -6.04 0.50 -3.02
CA TYR A 126 -4.61 0.63 -3.27
C TYR A 126 -4.27 0.98 -4.73
N ARG A 127 -5.14 0.67 -5.69
CA ARG A 127 -4.98 1.05 -7.10
C ARG A 127 -5.09 2.55 -7.29
N LEU A 128 -5.96 3.22 -6.55
CA LEU A 128 -6.05 4.68 -6.54
C LEU A 128 -4.79 5.31 -5.95
N LEU A 129 -4.13 4.64 -5.01
CA LEU A 129 -2.87 5.11 -4.41
C LEU A 129 -1.67 4.86 -5.31
N THR A 130 -1.58 3.66 -5.88
CA THR A 130 -0.36 3.20 -6.57
C THR A 130 -0.31 3.64 -8.02
N HIS A 131 -1.45 3.77 -8.72
CA HIS A 131 -1.47 4.10 -10.14
C HIS A 131 -1.00 5.55 -10.43
N PRO A 132 -1.46 6.59 -9.70
CA PRO A 132 -0.95 7.96 -9.88
C PRO A 132 0.52 8.12 -9.49
N LEU A 133 1.04 7.24 -8.63
CA LEU A 133 2.42 7.25 -8.18
C LEU A 133 3.37 6.47 -9.13
N ASN A 134 2.86 5.51 -9.91
CA ASN A 134 3.66 4.61 -10.76
C ASN A 134 3.63 4.93 -12.26
N VAL A 135 2.72 5.79 -12.75
CA VAL A 135 2.63 6.12 -14.18
C VAL A 135 3.28 7.47 -14.47
N HIS A 136 4.14 7.48 -15.49
CA HIS A 136 4.81 8.67 -16.00
C HIS A 136 3.79 9.76 -16.38
N GLY A 137 3.93 10.95 -15.80
CA GLY A 137 3.70 12.16 -16.58
C GLY A 137 2.93 13.29 -15.92
N VAL A 138 1.80 13.05 -15.23
CA VAL A 138 1.05 14.18 -14.63
C VAL A 138 0.40 13.76 -13.33
N ARG A 139 1.13 14.01 -12.23
CA ARG A 139 0.51 14.12 -10.90
C ARG A 139 -0.45 15.31 -10.96
N SER A 140 -1.75 15.09 -10.94
CA SER A 140 -2.66 16.20 -10.63
C SER A 140 -2.53 16.47 -9.13
N LYS A 141 -2.23 17.72 -8.75
CA LYS A 141 -2.18 18.15 -7.34
C LYS A 141 -3.50 17.81 -6.62
N ALA A 142 -4.60 17.78 -7.36
CA ALA A 142 -5.92 17.38 -6.88
C ALA A 142 -5.98 15.89 -6.49
N ALA A 143 -5.51 14.98 -7.34
CA ALA A 143 -5.52 13.54 -7.05
C ALA A 143 -4.67 13.19 -5.82
N LEU A 144 -3.50 13.83 -5.67
CA LEU A 144 -2.66 13.62 -4.48
C LEU A 144 -3.36 14.08 -3.20
N ARG A 145 -4.02 15.26 -3.21
CA ARG A 145 -4.72 15.79 -2.03
C ARG A 145 -5.77 14.82 -1.48
N CYS A 146 -6.44 14.09 -2.36
CA CYS A 146 -7.44 13.09 -2.01
C CYS A 146 -6.88 11.83 -1.30
N GLN A 147 -5.55 11.66 -1.30
CA GLN A 147 -4.88 10.45 -0.86
C GLN A 147 -3.90 10.70 0.30
N LEU A 148 -3.49 11.95 0.51
CA LEU A 148 -2.44 12.31 1.47
C LEU A 148 -2.75 11.89 2.91
N ARG A 149 -4.01 12.05 3.36
CA ARG A 149 -4.40 11.67 4.73
C ARG A 149 -4.27 10.18 4.95
N TYR A 150 -4.78 9.39 4.00
CA TYR A 150 -4.63 7.94 4.06
C TYR A 150 -3.17 7.50 3.93
N LEU A 151 -2.37 8.14 3.07
CA LEU A 151 -0.93 7.87 2.98
C LEU A 151 -0.21 8.18 4.30
N LYS A 152 -0.59 9.24 5.03
CA LYS A 152 -0.07 9.52 6.38
C LYS A 152 -0.45 8.41 7.35
N LEU A 153 -1.73 8.06 7.41
CA LEU A 153 -2.24 7.01 8.29
C LEU A 153 -1.54 5.66 8.04
N LEU A 154 -1.44 5.25 6.77
CA LEU A 154 -0.76 4.02 6.35
C LEU A 154 0.73 4.05 6.70
N THR A 155 1.39 5.20 6.52
CA THR A 155 2.80 5.36 6.85
C THR A 155 3.04 5.18 8.34
N VAL A 156 2.24 5.86 9.19
CA VAL A 156 2.34 5.71 10.64
C VAL A 156 2.02 4.27 11.02
N ALA A 157 0.97 3.66 10.44
CA ALA A 157 0.61 2.27 10.68
C ALA A 157 1.77 1.30 10.40
N LEU A 158 2.55 1.54 9.37
CA LEU A 158 3.73 0.73 9.05
C LEU A 158 4.92 0.98 9.99
N GLN A 159 5.03 2.17 10.58
CA GLN A 159 6.12 2.55 11.49
C GLN A 159 5.89 2.10 12.93
N ILE A 160 4.64 2.01 13.36
CA ILE A 160 4.28 1.61 14.74
C ILE A 160 4.40 0.11 14.98
N VAL A 161 4.46 -0.71 13.91
CA VAL A 161 4.65 -2.17 14.03
C VAL A 161 6.03 -2.42 14.65
N PRO A 162 6.12 -3.13 15.79
CA PRO A 162 7.39 -3.43 16.43
C PRO A 162 8.32 -4.21 15.50
N LYS A 163 9.62 -3.90 15.52
CA LYS A 163 10.61 -4.57 14.65
C LYS A 163 10.93 -5.99 15.09
N ASP A 164 10.59 -6.34 16.32
CA ASP A 164 10.82 -7.62 16.98
C ASP A 164 9.55 -8.49 17.03
N CYS A 165 8.63 -8.30 16.08
CA CYS A 165 7.41 -9.11 15.98
C CYS A 165 7.31 -9.91 14.68
N GLU A 166 6.34 -10.82 14.62
CA GLU A 166 6.13 -11.71 13.46
C GLU A 166 5.75 -10.99 12.16
N TYR A 167 5.26 -9.75 12.27
CA TYR A 167 4.91 -8.89 11.14
C TYR A 167 6.12 -8.15 10.57
N TRP A 168 7.23 -8.10 11.29
CA TRP A 168 8.48 -7.58 10.77
C TRP A 168 9.24 -8.69 10.03
N TYR A 169 9.28 -8.58 8.71
CA TYR A 169 9.99 -9.56 7.90
C TYR A 169 11.35 -9.04 7.48
N THR A 170 12.30 -9.97 7.47
CA THR A 170 13.20 -9.96 6.33
C THR A 170 13.61 -11.36 5.93
N GLY A 171 13.81 -11.46 4.63
CA GLY A 171 14.61 -12.43 3.93
C GLY A 171 14.54 -11.99 2.49
N VAL A 172 14.68 -12.95 1.61
CA VAL A 172 14.38 -12.72 0.19
C VAL A 172 12.90 -12.46 0.03
N ILE A 173 12.54 -11.36 -0.65
CA ILE A 173 11.17 -11.08 -1.08
C ILE A 173 11.09 -10.93 -2.58
N TYR A 174 9.94 -11.29 -3.12
CA TYR A 174 9.64 -11.31 -4.53
C TYR A 174 8.52 -10.33 -4.84
N ARG A 175 8.64 -9.64 -5.96
CA ARG A 175 7.59 -8.78 -6.50
C ARG A 175 7.47 -8.99 -8.00
N GLY A 176 6.29 -9.44 -8.43
CA GLY A 176 5.91 -9.44 -9.82
C GLY A 176 5.41 -8.07 -10.27
N VAL A 177 5.78 -7.67 -11.48
CA VAL A 177 5.30 -6.45 -12.12
C VAL A 177 4.88 -6.77 -13.55
N SER A 178 3.63 -6.42 -13.87
CA SER A 178 3.14 -6.39 -15.25
C SER A 178 3.71 -5.19 -15.99
N THR A 179 4.23 -5.40 -17.19
CA THR A 179 4.62 -4.31 -18.10
C THR A 179 3.49 -3.90 -19.05
N GLU A 180 2.40 -4.68 -19.10
CA GLU A 180 1.22 -4.38 -19.91
C GLU A 180 0.65 -3.00 -19.55
N GLY A 181 0.32 -2.20 -20.58
CA GLY A 181 -0.27 -0.88 -20.39
C GLY A 181 0.68 0.21 -19.86
N ASN A 182 1.94 -0.10 -19.56
CA ASN A 182 2.92 0.87 -19.07
C ASN A 182 4.17 0.91 -19.96
N ALA A 183 4.18 1.86 -20.90
CA ALA A 183 5.27 2.01 -21.88
C ALA A 183 6.66 2.18 -21.24
N ALA A 184 6.75 2.79 -20.05
CA ALA A 184 8.02 2.97 -19.37
C ALA A 184 8.52 1.69 -18.69
N LEU A 185 7.62 0.90 -18.08
CA LEU A 185 7.99 -0.42 -17.55
C LEU A 185 8.32 -1.38 -18.69
N GLN A 186 7.60 -1.30 -19.82
CA GLN A 186 7.91 -2.04 -21.03
C GLN A 186 9.30 -1.70 -21.55
N TRP A 187 9.65 -0.41 -21.65
CA TRP A 187 11.00 0.01 -22.05
C TRP A 187 12.08 -0.51 -21.09
N LYS A 188 11.84 -0.42 -19.77
CA LYS A 188 12.77 -0.95 -18.76
C LYS A 188 12.96 -2.46 -18.88
N TYR A 189 11.92 -3.20 -19.22
CA TYR A 189 11.98 -4.64 -19.46
C TYR A 189 12.79 -4.97 -20.71
N GLU A 190 12.52 -4.30 -21.83
CA GLU A 190 13.23 -4.48 -23.10
C GLU A 190 14.71 -4.07 -23.01
N ASN A 191 15.02 -3.06 -22.18
CA ASN A 191 16.35 -2.48 -22.02
C ASN A 191 16.93 -2.76 -20.61
N PHE A 192 16.64 -3.92 -20.02
CA PHE A 192 16.94 -4.20 -18.61
C PHE A 192 18.43 -4.05 -18.24
N LYS A 193 19.34 -4.36 -19.17
CA LYS A 193 20.80 -4.19 -18.98
C LYS A 193 21.18 -2.72 -18.80
N GLU A 194 20.42 -1.81 -19.39
CA GLU A 194 20.64 -0.36 -19.26
C GLU A 194 19.86 0.23 -18.10
N ALA A 195 18.61 -0.20 -17.92
CA ALA A 195 17.72 0.29 -16.88
C ALA A 195 18.14 -0.14 -15.47
N PHE A 196 18.75 -1.32 -15.31
CA PHE A 196 19.11 -1.91 -14.01
C PHE A 196 20.62 -2.21 -13.89
N LYS A 197 21.46 -1.27 -14.33
CA LYS A 197 22.92 -1.38 -14.13
C LYS A 197 23.27 -1.44 -12.64
N PRO A 198 24.31 -2.22 -12.26
CA PRO A 198 24.84 -2.17 -10.89
C PRO A 198 25.18 -0.74 -10.48
N GLY A 199 24.80 -0.36 -9.26
CA GLY A 199 24.97 1.00 -8.75
C GLY A 199 23.79 1.95 -9.05
N THR A 200 22.82 1.56 -9.88
CA THR A 200 21.59 2.33 -10.08
C THR A 200 20.66 2.16 -8.88
N GLN A 201 20.19 3.28 -8.32
CA GLN A 201 19.19 3.26 -7.26
C GLN A 201 17.80 3.05 -7.86
N LEU A 202 17.12 1.99 -7.42
CA LEU A 202 15.71 1.74 -7.74
C LEU A 202 14.83 2.43 -6.69
N VAL A 203 13.88 3.25 -7.13
CA VAL A 203 12.95 3.98 -6.27
C VAL A 203 11.53 3.59 -6.68
N PHE A 204 10.75 3.09 -5.72
CA PHE A 204 9.31 2.90 -5.90
C PHE A 204 8.59 4.08 -5.26
N ALA A 205 7.93 4.89 -6.08
CA ALA A 205 7.27 6.11 -5.61
C ALA A 205 5.98 5.84 -4.81
N ALA A 206 5.44 4.62 -4.89
CA ALA A 206 4.26 4.18 -4.15
C ALA A 206 4.63 3.20 -3.04
N PRO A 207 3.78 3.07 -1.98
CA PRO A 207 3.78 1.88 -1.15
C PRO A 207 3.79 0.63 -2.02
N THR A 208 4.69 -0.31 -1.69
CA THR A 208 5.07 -1.40 -2.59
C THR A 208 4.87 -2.72 -1.88
N SER A 209 3.92 -3.52 -2.37
CA SER A 209 3.67 -4.88 -1.88
C SER A 209 4.69 -5.86 -2.44
N ALA A 210 5.06 -6.85 -1.62
CA ALA A 210 5.97 -7.93 -1.97
C ALA A 210 5.62 -9.17 -1.14
N THR A 211 6.00 -10.35 -1.64
CA THR A 211 5.69 -11.64 -1.01
C THR A 211 6.96 -12.43 -0.73
N LYS A 212 6.91 -13.33 0.25
CA LYS A 212 7.98 -14.30 0.52
C LYS A 212 7.97 -15.46 -0.48
N ASP A 213 6.86 -15.63 -1.19
CA ASP A 213 6.65 -16.74 -2.11
C ASP A 213 6.83 -16.28 -3.56
N SER A 214 7.86 -16.81 -4.21
CA SER A 214 8.15 -16.53 -5.61
C SER A 214 7.01 -16.94 -6.56
N SER A 215 6.23 -17.97 -6.23
CA SER A 215 5.11 -18.43 -7.05
C SER A 215 3.95 -17.44 -7.01
N ILE A 216 3.65 -16.89 -5.82
CA ILE A 216 2.67 -15.81 -5.66
C ILE A 216 3.12 -14.57 -6.43
N ALA A 217 4.40 -14.18 -6.35
CA ALA A 217 4.93 -13.08 -7.15
C ALA A 217 4.78 -13.35 -8.66
N GLY A 218 4.99 -14.60 -9.08
CA GLY A 218 4.79 -15.06 -10.46
C GLY A 218 3.36 -14.86 -10.96
N MET A 219 2.34 -15.00 -10.11
CA MET A 219 0.93 -14.76 -10.48
C MET A 219 0.65 -13.31 -10.91
N PHE A 220 1.41 -12.35 -10.36
CA PHE A 220 1.32 -10.93 -10.74
C PHE A 220 2.32 -10.55 -11.84
N THR A 221 3.19 -11.47 -12.24
CA THR A 221 4.27 -11.20 -13.20
C THR A 221 3.77 -11.40 -14.62
N LYS A 222 3.63 -10.29 -15.34
CA LYS A 222 3.55 -10.26 -16.80
C LYS A 222 4.65 -9.35 -17.34
N GLY A 223 5.89 -9.67 -17.01
CA GLY A 223 7.04 -8.83 -17.31
C GLY A 223 8.22 -9.04 -16.36
N ILE A 224 8.40 -8.12 -15.41
CA ILE A 224 9.57 -8.10 -14.52
C ILE A 224 9.25 -8.78 -13.19
N GLN A 225 10.12 -9.69 -12.74
CA GLN A 225 10.13 -10.19 -11.36
C GLN A 225 11.34 -9.64 -10.62
N PHE A 226 11.10 -8.85 -9.58
CA PHE A 226 12.13 -8.38 -8.67
C PHE A 226 12.39 -9.41 -7.57
N VAL A 227 13.66 -9.61 -7.26
CA VAL A 227 14.14 -10.36 -6.10
C VAL A 227 14.93 -9.39 -5.24
N PHE A 228 14.43 -9.10 -4.04
CA PHE A 228 15.12 -8.24 -3.08
C PHE A 228 15.81 -9.13 -2.06
N GLN A 229 17.10 -8.85 -1.81
CA GLN A 229 17.98 -9.60 -0.91
C GLN A 229 18.59 -8.68 0.14
#